data_AF-G0NM89-F1
#
_entry.id   AF-G0NM89-F1
#
_cell.length_a   1.000
_cell.length_b   1.000
_cell.length_c   1.000
_cell.angle_alpha   90.00
_cell.angle_beta   90.00
_cell.angle_gamma   90.00
#
_symmetry.space_group_name_H-M   'P 1'
#
loop_
_entity.id
_entity.type
_entity.pdbx_description
1 polymer ?
#
loop_
_entity_poly.entity_id
_entity_poly.type
_entity_poly.pdbx_seq_one_letter_code
_entity_poly.pdbx_strand_id
1 'polypeptide(L)'
;MASLLFNSLILLNFILFPISKLEIGWRNKSQTTADIEIFVELQQIFHQPSGNREGCSTDIPLGADKSGKILKVVVDTNDFDEYEFRLFMDGVPLDAYMEEHKQRYNAWIIERLGSKLKLVFDGNQENMFFRGQNIETEKTQPSFEVSVWEGKFKEEYTFRIVKTLEGMGQLTAVLYVNGEKN
;
A
#
# COMPACT_ATOMS: atom_id res chain seq x y z
N MET A 1 -5.06 -32.20 -1.92
CA MET A 1 -4.31 -30.94 -2.05
C MET A 1 -5.09 -30.04 -3.00
N ALA A 2 -5.83 -29.07 -2.47
CA ALA A 2 -6.59 -28.14 -3.31
C ALA A 2 -5.67 -26.96 -3.68
N SER A 3 -5.46 -26.74 -4.98
CA SER A 3 -4.75 -25.56 -5.47
C SER A 3 -5.65 -24.34 -5.31
N LEU A 4 -5.20 -23.36 -4.54
CA LEU A 4 -5.85 -22.06 -4.41
C LEU A 4 -5.51 -21.22 -5.65
N LEU A 5 -6.47 -21.10 -6.56
CA LEU A 5 -6.38 -20.16 -7.68
C LEU A 5 -7.05 -18.85 -7.26
N PHE A 6 -6.25 -17.88 -6.80
CA PHE A 6 -6.66 -16.50 -6.59
C PHE A 6 -6.80 -15.81 -7.95
N ASN A 7 -8.01 -15.69 -8.49
CA ASN A 7 -8.23 -15.16 -9.84
C ASN A 7 -8.54 -13.65 -9.90
N SER A 8 -8.45 -12.93 -8.80
CA SER A 8 -8.42 -11.46 -8.81
C SER A 8 -7.75 -11.00 -7.53
N LEU A 9 -6.47 -10.64 -7.65
CA LEU A 9 -5.68 -10.12 -6.56
C LEU A 9 -5.63 -8.60 -6.71
N ILE A 10 -6.46 -7.88 -5.95
CA ILE A 10 -6.28 -6.44 -5.83
C ILE A 10 -5.15 -6.22 -4.82
N LEU A 11 -3.91 -6.18 -5.31
CA LEU A 11 -2.70 -5.82 -4.55
C LEU A 11 -2.73 -4.32 -4.26
N LEU A 12 -3.42 -3.93 -3.20
CA LEU A 12 -3.35 -2.57 -2.69
C LEU A 12 -2.10 -2.43 -1.82
N ASN A 13 -1.02 -1.99 -2.46
CA ASN A 13 0.18 -1.55 -1.78
C ASN A 13 -0.07 -0.15 -1.18
N PHE A 14 -0.75 -0.08 -0.03
CA PHE A 14 -1.07 1.18 0.63
C PHE A 14 0.19 2.02 0.82
N ILE A 15 0.15 3.23 0.28
CA ILE A 15 1.23 4.23 0.37
C ILE A 15 1.34 4.79 1.82
N LEU A 16 0.42 4.43 2.70
CA LEU A 16 0.10 5.22 3.90
C LEU A 16 0.20 4.43 5.21
N PHE A 17 0.43 3.11 5.15
CA PHE A 17 0.33 2.22 6.31
C PHE A 17 1.44 1.17 6.33
N PRO A 18 1.85 0.70 7.53
CA PRO A 18 2.79 -0.40 7.70
C PRO A 18 2.12 -1.75 7.39
N ILE A 19 1.44 -1.84 6.25
CA ILE A 19 0.88 -3.08 5.71
C ILE A 19 1.61 -3.32 4.41
N SER A 20 2.38 -4.41 4.41
CA SER A 20 3.11 -4.91 3.26
C SER A 20 2.20 -5.58 2.24
N LYS A 21 1.03 -6.10 2.66
CA LYS A 21 0.11 -6.84 1.78
C LYS A 21 -1.36 -6.83 2.26
N LEU A 22 -2.25 -6.29 1.44
CA LEU A 22 -3.70 -6.56 1.50
C LEU A 22 -4.08 -7.41 0.27
N GLU A 23 -4.74 -8.54 0.51
CA GLU A 23 -5.32 -9.37 -0.55
C GLU A 23 -6.83 -9.45 -0.35
N ILE A 24 -7.57 -8.95 -1.34
CA ILE A 24 -9.01 -9.13 -1.43
C ILE A 24 -9.25 -10.06 -2.61
N GLY A 25 -9.99 -11.14 -2.40
CA GLY A 25 -10.29 -12.09 -3.46
C GLY A 25 -11.47 -12.98 -3.11
N TRP A 26 -11.71 -13.94 -3.98
CA TRP A 26 -12.79 -14.91 -3.82
C TRP A 26 -12.32 -16.33 -4.15
N ARG A 27 -12.88 -17.33 -3.46
CA ARG A 27 -12.69 -18.75 -3.78
C ARG A 27 -13.88 -19.25 -4.59
N ASN A 28 -13.58 -19.86 -5.73
CA ASN A 28 -14.45 -20.46 -6.77
C ASN A 28 -14.48 -19.68 -8.09
N LYS A 29 -14.70 -20.41 -9.20
CA LYS A 29 -14.56 -19.94 -10.59
C LYS A 29 -15.65 -18.96 -11.06
N SER A 30 -16.65 -18.66 -10.24
CA SER A 30 -17.81 -17.86 -10.65
C SER A 30 -17.94 -16.65 -9.73
N GLN A 31 -17.85 -15.45 -10.33
CA GLN A 31 -18.06 -14.17 -9.64
C GLN A 31 -19.48 -14.02 -9.04
N THR A 32 -20.41 -14.94 -9.33
CA THR A 32 -21.81 -14.86 -8.86
C THR A 32 -22.14 -15.85 -7.73
N THR A 33 -21.18 -16.71 -7.36
CA THR A 33 -21.35 -17.79 -6.36
C THR A 33 -20.08 -18.06 -5.53
N ALA A 34 -19.14 -17.11 -5.48
CA ALA A 34 -17.86 -17.32 -4.81
C ALA A 34 -17.92 -17.02 -3.30
N ASP A 35 -17.09 -17.72 -2.52
CA ASP A 35 -16.80 -17.33 -1.14
C ASP A 35 -15.90 -16.09 -1.20
N ILE A 36 -16.16 -15.10 -0.38
CA ILE A 36 -15.37 -13.87 -0.33
C ILE A 36 -14.46 -13.95 0.88
N GLU A 37 -13.16 -13.79 0.65
CA GLU A 37 -12.13 -13.85 1.68
C GLU A 37 -11.27 -12.58 1.61
N ILE A 38 -11.02 -11.96 2.76
CA ILE A 38 -10.08 -10.84 2.86
C ILE A 38 -8.93 -11.24 3.77
N PHE A 39 -7.72 -11.04 3.28
CA PHE A 39 -6.48 -11.32 3.99
C PHE A 39 -5.67 -10.03 4.16
N VAL A 40 -5.18 -9.81 5.38
CA VAL A 40 -4.22 -8.75 5.72
C VAL A 40 -2.97 -9.43 6.26
N GLU A 41 -1.80 -9.16 5.68
CA GLU A 41 -0.55 -9.81 6.09
C GLU A 41 -0.65 -11.35 6.15
N LEU A 42 -1.34 -11.94 5.15
CA LEU A 42 -1.61 -13.39 5.06
C LEU A 42 -2.55 -13.95 6.16
N GLN A 43 -3.09 -13.11 7.03
CA GLN A 43 -4.10 -13.48 8.01
C GLN A 43 -5.49 -13.20 7.45
N GLN A 44 -6.36 -14.22 7.44
CA GLN A 44 -7.76 -14.04 7.08
C GLN A 44 -8.47 -13.24 8.17
N ILE A 45 -9.08 -12.14 7.78
CA ILE A 45 -9.81 -11.24 8.69
C ILE A 45 -11.31 -11.23 8.42
N PHE A 46 -11.73 -11.67 7.23
CA PHE A 46 -13.12 -11.72 6.81
C PHE A 46 -13.36 -12.93 5.92
N HIS A 47 -14.51 -13.56 6.11
CA HIS A 47 -15.01 -14.60 5.23
C HIS A 47 -16.53 -14.55 5.15
N GLN A 48 -17.04 -14.44 3.92
CA GLN A 48 -18.44 -14.58 3.60
C GLN A 48 -18.64 -15.83 2.74
N PRO A 49 -19.38 -16.83 3.23
CA PRO A 49 -19.65 -18.03 2.45
C PRO A 49 -20.56 -17.72 1.25
N SER A 50 -20.34 -18.48 0.19
CA SER A 50 -21.09 -18.46 -1.05
C SER A 50 -22.59 -18.58 -0.83
N GLY A 51 -23.36 -17.86 -1.64
CA GLY A 51 -24.83 -17.86 -1.59
C GLY A 51 -25.44 -16.80 -0.67
N ASN A 52 -24.64 -16.16 0.19
CA ASN A 52 -25.07 -14.94 0.87
C ASN A 52 -24.74 -13.72 -0.01
N ARG A 53 -25.75 -13.17 -0.69
CA ARG A 53 -25.62 -12.02 -1.61
C ARG A 53 -25.89 -10.67 -0.96
N GLU A 54 -26.19 -10.64 0.33
CA GLU A 54 -26.37 -9.37 1.01
C GLU A 54 -25.06 -8.59 1.01
N GLY A 55 -25.15 -7.31 0.65
CA GLY A 55 -24.02 -6.39 0.73
C GLY A 55 -23.47 -6.40 2.15
N CYS A 56 -22.16 -6.56 2.26
CA CYS A 56 -21.48 -6.65 3.55
C CYS A 56 -20.41 -5.57 3.66
N SER A 57 -20.02 -5.27 4.89
CA SER A 57 -18.84 -4.44 5.12
C SER A 57 -18.05 -4.94 6.31
N THR A 58 -16.73 -4.85 6.20
CA THR A 58 -15.81 -5.12 7.30
C THR A 58 -14.86 -3.94 7.49
N ASP A 59 -14.58 -3.64 8.74
CA ASP A 59 -13.61 -2.62 9.13
C ASP A 59 -12.27 -3.30 9.45
N ILE A 60 -11.21 -2.81 8.82
CA ILE A 60 -9.85 -3.30 8.96
C ILE A 60 -9.05 -2.21 9.67
N PRO A 61 -8.69 -2.38 10.95
CA PRO A 61 -7.80 -1.45 11.62
C PRO A 61 -6.41 -1.57 10.99
N LEU A 62 -5.86 -0.43 10.55
CA LEU A 62 -4.54 -0.36 9.94
C LEU A 62 -3.53 0.25 10.93
N GLY A 63 -2.28 -0.25 10.89
CA GLY A 63 -1.19 0.17 11.78
C GLY A 63 -0.85 -0.87 12.86
N ALA A 64 0.40 -0.83 13.34
CA ALA A 64 0.94 -1.76 14.35
C ALA A 64 0.10 -1.78 15.66
N ASP A 65 -0.54 -0.66 15.97
CA ASP A 65 -1.24 -0.45 17.24
C ASP A 65 -2.78 -0.46 17.07
N LYS A 66 -3.28 -0.73 15.86
CA LYS A 66 -4.72 -0.72 15.48
C LYS A 66 -5.48 0.57 15.84
N SER A 67 -4.80 1.67 16.15
CA SER A 67 -5.38 2.86 16.77
C SER A 67 -5.48 4.09 15.87
N GLY A 68 -4.97 4.04 14.63
CA GLY A 68 -4.81 5.25 13.82
C GLY A 68 -5.83 5.46 12.71
N LYS A 69 -6.11 4.41 11.92
CA LYS A 69 -6.88 4.50 10.66
C LYS A 69 -7.67 3.22 10.41
N ILE A 70 -8.89 3.37 9.88
CA ILE A 70 -9.76 2.24 9.55
C ILE A 70 -9.95 2.18 8.04
N LEU A 71 -9.58 1.05 7.44
CA LEU A 71 -9.97 0.70 6.08
C LEU A 71 -11.29 -0.07 6.14
N LYS A 72 -12.37 0.55 5.69
CA LYS A 72 -13.63 -0.12 5.46
C LYS A 72 -13.64 -0.73 4.08
N VAL A 73 -13.87 -2.04 4.01
CA VAL A 73 -14.13 -2.76 2.77
C VAL A 73 -15.62 -3.00 2.69
N VAL A 74 -16.26 -2.49 1.66
CA VAL A 74 -17.66 -2.77 1.33
C VAL A 74 -17.65 -3.72 0.13
N VAL A 75 -18.38 -4.82 0.28
CA VAL A 75 -18.64 -5.77 -0.79
C VAL A 75 -20.11 -5.62 -1.17
N ASP A 76 -20.35 -5.36 -2.44
CA ASP A 76 -21.70 -5.23 -2.99
C ASP A 76 -21.80 -6.01 -4.31
N THR A 77 -22.97 -6.04 -4.91
CA THR A 77 -23.17 -6.52 -6.29
C THR A 77 -23.56 -5.37 -7.21
N ASN A 78 -22.94 -5.28 -8.37
CA ASN A 78 -23.29 -4.29 -9.39
C ASN A 78 -24.58 -4.69 -10.15
N ASP A 79 -25.02 -3.84 -11.09
CA ASP A 79 -26.21 -4.08 -11.93
C ASP A 79 -26.13 -5.35 -12.81
N PHE A 80 -24.96 -5.97 -12.90
CA PHE A 80 -24.70 -7.22 -13.64
C PHE A 80 -24.57 -8.45 -12.72
N ASP A 81 -24.97 -8.33 -11.45
CA ASP A 81 -24.81 -9.37 -10.42
C ASP A 81 -23.35 -9.78 -10.14
N GLU A 82 -22.38 -8.93 -10.48
CA GLU A 82 -20.96 -9.16 -10.20
C GLU A 82 -20.55 -8.49 -8.89
N TYR A 83 -19.69 -9.14 -8.11
CA TYR A 83 -19.16 -8.53 -6.88
C TYR A 83 -18.31 -7.29 -7.19
N GLU A 84 -18.64 -6.18 -6.52
CA GLU A 84 -17.87 -4.94 -6.52
C GLU A 84 -17.27 -4.71 -5.12
N PHE A 85 -16.01 -4.28 -5.08
CA PHE A 85 -15.31 -3.94 -3.84
C PHE A 85 -15.10 -2.43 -3.78
N ARG A 86 -15.67 -1.79 -2.77
CA ARG A 86 -15.46 -0.35 -2.50
C ARG A 86 -14.67 -0.17 -1.23
N LEU A 87 -13.61 0.63 -1.31
CA LEU A 87 -12.66 0.83 -0.22
C LEU A 87 -12.77 2.25 0.30
N PHE A 88 -12.84 2.39 1.62
CA PHE A 88 -12.91 3.68 2.29
C PHE A 88 -11.86 3.75 3.41
N MET A 89 -11.13 4.85 3.46
CA MET A 89 -10.20 5.19 4.54
C MET A 89 -10.85 6.25 5.41
N ASP A 90 -11.12 5.92 6.68
CA ASP A 90 -11.83 6.80 7.63
C ASP A 90 -13.13 7.41 7.06
N GLY A 91 -13.87 6.61 6.28
CA GLY A 91 -15.12 7.04 5.64
C GLY A 91 -14.97 7.81 4.32
N VAL A 92 -13.75 8.10 3.87
CA VAL A 92 -13.46 8.73 2.57
C VAL A 92 -13.13 7.64 1.54
N PRO A 93 -13.69 7.67 0.31
CA PRO A 93 -13.29 6.72 -0.75
C PRO A 93 -11.77 6.70 -0.93
N LEU A 94 -11.20 5.50 -1.07
CA LEU A 94 -9.75 5.32 -1.07
C LEU A 94 -9.06 6.14 -2.18
N ASP A 95 -9.66 6.24 -3.36
CA ASP A 95 -9.10 7.02 -4.47
C ASP A 95 -9.00 8.50 -4.13
N ALA A 96 -10.05 9.08 -3.53
CA ALA A 96 -10.06 10.47 -3.07
C ALA A 96 -9.06 10.68 -1.92
N TYR A 97 -9.00 9.73 -0.98
CA TYR A 97 -8.03 9.77 0.11
C TYR A 97 -6.58 9.75 -0.41
N MET A 98 -6.30 8.90 -1.40
CA MET A 98 -4.98 8.83 -2.04
C MET A 98 -4.66 10.11 -2.82
N GLU A 99 -5.63 10.71 -3.50
CA GLU A 99 -5.43 11.94 -4.27
C GLU A 99 -5.05 13.11 -3.37
N GLU A 100 -5.77 13.31 -2.26
CA GLU A 100 -5.46 14.33 -1.26
C GLU A 100 -4.07 14.15 -0.66
N HIS A 101 -3.64 12.90 -0.45
CA HIS A 101 -2.38 12.58 0.19
C HIS A 101 -1.23 12.39 -0.81
N LYS A 102 -1.48 12.42 -2.12
CA LYS A 102 -0.48 12.11 -3.16
C LYS A 102 0.75 13.01 -3.10
N GLN A 103 0.60 14.27 -2.69
CA GLN A 103 1.70 15.22 -2.60
C GLN A 103 2.63 14.96 -1.41
N ARG A 104 2.12 14.31 -0.36
CA ARG A 104 2.89 14.00 0.86
C ARG A 104 3.85 12.84 0.65
N TYR A 105 3.47 11.85 -0.15
CA TYR A 105 4.22 10.60 -0.27
C TYR A 105 4.92 10.48 -1.61
N ASN A 106 6.16 10.02 -1.58
CA ASN A 106 6.89 9.61 -2.78
C ASN A 106 7.04 8.09 -2.72
N ALA A 107 6.77 7.39 -3.83
CA ALA A 107 6.87 5.95 -3.88
C ALA A 107 7.65 5.50 -5.11
N TRP A 108 8.53 4.53 -4.92
CA TRP A 108 9.35 3.96 -5.97
C TRP A 108 9.19 2.44 -6.01
N ILE A 109 9.24 1.88 -7.23
CA ILE A 109 9.27 0.44 -7.46
C ILE A 109 10.73 0.04 -7.74
N ILE A 110 11.28 -0.74 -6.83
CA ILE A 110 12.64 -1.27 -6.91
C ILE A 110 12.58 -2.67 -7.49
N GLU A 111 13.14 -2.86 -8.68
CA GLU A 111 13.25 -4.16 -9.31
C GLU A 111 14.62 -4.78 -9.00
N ARG A 112 14.64 -5.93 -8.32
CA ARG A 112 15.88 -6.67 -8.03
C ARG A 112 15.62 -8.16 -8.10
N LEU A 113 16.46 -8.89 -8.86
CA LEU A 113 16.36 -10.35 -9.04
C LEU A 113 14.95 -10.82 -9.45
N GLY A 114 14.29 -10.08 -10.35
CA GLY A 114 12.94 -10.39 -10.84
C GLY A 114 11.79 -10.11 -9.87
N SER A 115 12.08 -9.61 -8.66
CA SER A 115 11.07 -9.17 -7.70
C SER A 115 10.87 -7.66 -7.80
N LYS A 116 9.60 -7.23 -7.74
CA LYS A 116 9.23 -5.82 -7.62
C LYS A 116 8.93 -5.50 -6.17
N LEU A 117 9.74 -4.63 -5.58
CA LEU A 117 9.60 -4.18 -4.19
C LEU A 117 9.22 -2.70 -4.20
N LYS A 118 8.58 -2.22 -3.13
CA LYS A 118 8.15 -0.82 -3.04
C LYS A 118 8.80 -0.14 -1.85
N LEU A 119 9.40 1.02 -2.10
CA LEU A 119 9.83 1.97 -1.07
C LEU A 119 8.86 3.15 -1.07
N VAL A 120 8.46 3.60 0.12
CA VAL A 120 7.65 4.80 0.30
C VAL A 120 8.38 5.78 1.20
N PHE A 121 8.32 7.07 0.90
CA PHE A 121 8.82 8.14 1.73
C PHE A 121 7.69 9.08 2.10
N ASP A 122 7.47 9.27 3.40
CA ASP A 122 6.54 10.25 3.95
C ASP A 122 7.27 11.59 4.11
N GLY A 123 6.92 12.57 3.28
CA GLY A 123 7.56 13.89 3.31
C GLY A 123 7.27 14.72 4.57
N ASN A 124 6.22 14.41 5.33
CA ASN A 124 5.90 15.15 6.56
C ASN A 124 6.62 14.56 7.77
N GLN A 125 6.67 13.23 7.86
CA GLN A 125 7.37 12.54 8.95
C GLN A 125 8.87 12.34 8.65
N GLU A 126 9.28 12.58 7.40
CA GLU A 126 10.64 12.36 6.90
C GLU A 126 11.16 10.93 7.10
N ASN A 127 10.25 9.95 7.07
CA ASN A 127 10.53 8.53 7.27
C ASN A 127 10.37 7.72 5.98
N MET A 128 11.23 6.71 5.82
CA MET A 128 11.12 5.71 4.76
C MET A 128 10.41 4.45 5.27
N PHE A 129 9.58 3.85 4.42
CA PHE A 129 8.91 2.58 4.67
C PHE A 129 9.24 1.59 3.56
N PHE A 130 9.70 0.40 3.94
CA PHE A 130 10.03 -0.68 3.01
C PHE A 130 9.50 -2.01 3.55
N ARG A 131 8.79 -2.77 2.71
CA ARG A 131 8.13 -4.03 3.12
C ARG A 131 7.26 -3.87 4.38
N GLY A 132 6.53 -2.75 4.46
CA GLY A 132 5.67 -2.43 5.60
C GLY A 132 6.39 -2.03 6.89
N GLN A 133 7.72 -1.95 6.91
CA GLN A 133 8.51 -1.59 8.09
C GLN A 133 9.03 -0.15 7.96
N ASN A 134 8.97 0.60 9.06
CA ASN A 134 9.64 1.89 9.17
C ASN A 134 11.16 1.66 9.18
N ILE A 135 11.88 2.44 8.37
CA ILE A 135 13.34 2.47 8.33
C ILE A 135 13.79 3.70 9.09
N GLU A 136 14.74 3.50 10.01
CA GLU A 136 15.44 4.61 10.63
C GLU A 136 16.09 5.47 9.53
N THR A 137 15.55 6.67 9.37
CA THR A 137 15.86 7.58 8.27
C THR A 137 16.57 8.81 8.82
N GLU A 138 17.77 9.07 8.34
CA GLU A 138 18.57 10.23 8.72
C GLU A 138 18.55 11.26 7.59
N LYS A 139 18.26 12.52 7.94
CA LYS A 139 18.40 13.65 7.02
C LYS A 139 19.84 14.15 7.03
N THR A 140 20.66 13.61 6.14
CA THR A 140 22.12 13.88 6.10
C THR A 140 22.47 15.24 5.51
N GLN A 141 21.57 15.84 4.72
CA GLN A 141 21.75 17.19 4.16
C GLN A 141 20.45 17.99 4.26
N PRO A 142 20.35 18.94 5.21
CA PRO A 142 19.21 19.84 5.32
C PRO A 142 19.50 21.15 4.57
N SER A 143 19.34 21.17 3.25
CA SER A 143 19.39 22.40 2.44
C SER A 143 18.04 22.68 1.79
N PHE A 144 17.76 23.97 1.57
CA PHE A 144 16.56 24.45 0.87
C PHE A 144 16.55 24.01 -0.60
N GLU A 145 17.71 24.02 -1.26
CA GLU A 145 17.84 23.65 -2.68
C GLU A 145 17.96 22.14 -2.86
N VAL A 146 18.61 21.46 -1.92
CA VAL A 146 18.84 20.02 -1.96
C VAL A 146 18.70 19.43 -0.56
N SER A 147 17.75 18.51 -0.41
CA SER A 147 17.61 17.72 0.81
C SER A 147 17.92 16.26 0.55
N VAL A 148 18.69 15.63 1.44
CA VAL A 148 19.08 14.22 1.33
C VAL A 148 18.65 13.47 2.57
N TRP A 149 18.02 12.32 2.36
CA TRP A 149 17.66 11.36 3.40
C TRP A 149 18.29 10.02 3.08
N GLU A 150 18.83 9.36 4.10
CA GLU A 150 19.45 8.05 3.99
C GLU A 150 18.86 7.10 5.01
N GLY A 151 18.74 5.83 4.63
CA GLY A 151 18.21 4.80 5.51
C GLY A 151 18.74 3.44 5.10
N LYS A 152 18.85 2.52 6.05
CA LYS A 152 19.31 1.15 5.79
C LYS A 152 18.25 0.16 6.22
N PHE A 153 17.92 -0.77 5.34
CA PHE A 153 17.07 -1.91 5.67
C PHE A 153 17.91 -3.18 5.70
N LYS A 154 18.26 -3.59 6.92
CA LYS A 154 19.21 -4.69 7.17
C LYS A 154 20.54 -4.42 6.45
N GLU A 155 21.30 -5.47 6.14
CA GLU A 155 22.55 -5.38 5.37
C GLU A 155 22.31 -5.44 3.84
N GLU A 156 21.06 -5.62 3.39
CA GLU A 156 20.73 -5.89 1.99
C GLU A 156 20.51 -4.61 1.15
N TYR A 157 19.98 -3.56 1.78
CA TYR A 157 19.55 -2.33 1.12
C TYR A 157 20.00 -1.09 1.88
N THR A 158 20.68 -0.20 1.16
CA THR A 158 20.93 1.19 1.53
C THR A 158 20.11 2.07 0.61
N PHE A 159 19.27 2.92 1.18
CA PHE A 159 18.43 3.87 0.46
C PHE A 159 18.96 5.27 0.64
N ARG A 160 18.96 6.04 -0.45
CA ARG A 160 19.26 7.47 -0.43
C ARG A 160 18.24 8.19 -1.30
N ILE A 161 17.49 9.11 -0.71
CA ILE A 161 16.52 9.95 -1.41
C ILE A 161 17.12 11.34 -1.50
N VAL A 162 17.21 11.88 -2.71
CA VAL A 162 17.63 13.25 -2.97
C VAL A 162 16.43 14.00 -3.50
N LYS A 163 15.97 15.02 -2.74
CA LYS A 163 15.00 15.99 -3.24
C LYS A 163 15.73 17.27 -3.66
N THR A 164 15.42 17.74 -4.86
CA THR A 164 16.01 18.96 -5.41
C THR A 164 14.89 19.94 -5.77
N LEU A 165 15.05 21.18 -5.35
CA LEU A 165 14.20 22.28 -5.80
C LEU A 165 14.71 22.75 -7.17
N GLU A 166 13.91 22.51 -8.20
CA GLU A 166 14.18 22.99 -9.55
C GLU A 166 13.58 24.40 -9.75
N GLY A 167 13.98 25.04 -10.87
CA GLY A 167 13.46 26.35 -11.25
C GLY A 167 11.93 26.37 -11.29
N MET A 168 11.34 27.49 -10.85
CA MET A 168 9.88 27.68 -10.67
C MET A 168 9.25 26.94 -9.48
N GLY A 169 10.04 26.43 -8.53
CA GLY A 169 9.53 25.87 -7.28
C GLY A 169 9.04 24.42 -7.39
N GLN A 170 9.37 23.73 -8.48
CA GLN A 170 9.10 22.30 -8.62
C GLN A 170 10.10 21.50 -7.79
N LEU A 171 9.61 20.51 -7.05
CA LEU A 171 10.45 19.57 -6.31
C LEU A 171 10.55 18.25 -7.08
N THR A 172 11.75 17.83 -7.42
CA THR A 172 12.02 16.48 -7.93
C THR A 172 12.60 15.61 -6.83
N ALA A 173 12.26 14.32 -6.85
CA ALA A 173 12.73 13.35 -5.86
C ALA A 173 13.32 12.14 -6.59
N VAL A 174 14.59 11.84 -6.32
CA VAL A 174 15.32 10.71 -6.92
C VAL A 174 15.70 9.73 -5.83
N LEU A 175 15.41 8.44 -6.06
CA LEU A 175 15.84 7.35 -5.21
C LEU A 175 17.14 6.75 -5.74
N TYR A 176 18.05 6.47 -4.83
CA TYR A 176 19.21 5.60 -5.04
C TYR A 176 19.11 4.40 -4.12
N VAL A 177 19.37 3.21 -4.67
CA VAL A 177 19.38 1.94 -3.94
C VAL A 177 20.78 1.33 -4.09
N ASN A 178 21.46 1.08 -2.97
CA ASN A 178 22.83 0.57 -2.94
C ASN A 178 23.81 1.39 -3.80
N GLY A 179 23.61 2.71 -3.86
CA GLY A 179 24.43 3.64 -4.64
C GLY A 179 24.00 3.81 -6.11
N GLU A 180 23.10 2.97 -6.62
CA GLU A 180 22.60 3.07 -7.99
C GLU A 180 21.29 3.86 -8.05
N LYS A 181 21.14 4.72 -9.06
CA LYS A 181 19.89 5.46 -9.29
C LYS A 181 18.80 4.48 -9.70
N ASN A 182 17.65 4.54 -9.03
CA ASN A 182 16.47 3.77 -9.34
C ASN A 182 15.59 4.48 -10.38
#